data_AF-A0A0P9D816-F1
#
_entry.id   AF-A0A0P9D816-F1
#
_cell.length_a   1.000
_cell.length_b   1.000
_cell.length_c   1.000
_cell.angle_alpha   90.00
_cell.angle_beta   90.00
_cell.angle_gamma   90.00
#
_symmetry.space_group_name_H-M   'P 1'
#
loop_
_entity.id
_entity.type
_entity.pdbx_description
1 polymer ?
#
loop_
_entity_poly.entity_id
_entity_poly.type
_entity_poly.pdbx_seq_one_letter_code
_entity_poly.pdbx_strand_id
1 'polypeptide(L)'
;MIPLFNVFMADDAAARVADVLASGYIGQGQQCEAFEQALQPLLDTPAPPLLLNSCTSAIDLALHLSGVGPGDEVITTPVTCTATNSPIVTRGARPVWADVDPITGLIDPADVARKITRRTKAILGVDWGGSVCDYAA
;
A
#
# COMPACT_ATOMS: atom_id res chain seq x y z
N MET A 1 -27.72 14.18 8.49
CA MET A 1 -27.07 12.89 8.17
C MET A 1 -25.60 13.05 8.50
N ILE A 2 -25.02 12.20 9.34
CA ILE A 2 -23.59 12.24 9.67
C ILE A 2 -22.89 11.25 8.72
N PRO A 3 -21.94 11.68 7.87
CA PRO A 3 -21.23 10.78 6.96
C PRO A 3 -20.26 9.88 7.74
N LEU A 4 -20.13 8.62 7.30
CA LEU A 4 -19.17 7.68 7.88
C LEU A 4 -17.71 8.04 7.53
N PHE A 5 -17.49 8.57 6.33
CA PHE A 5 -16.20 9.05 5.85
C PHE A 5 -16.38 10.43 5.23
N ASN A 6 -15.47 11.36 5.54
CA ASN A 6 -15.38 12.67 4.91
C ASN A 6 -13.91 13.02 4.72
N VAL A 7 -13.56 13.60 3.57
CA VAL A 7 -12.17 14.01 3.28
C VAL A 7 -11.99 15.44 3.76
N PHE A 8 -11.00 15.66 4.62
CA PHE A 8 -10.59 17.02 4.95
C PHE A 8 -9.94 17.67 3.73
N MET A 9 -10.46 18.83 3.31
CA MET A 9 -9.89 19.64 2.24
C MET A 9 -9.33 20.91 2.85
N ALA A 10 -8.04 21.17 2.63
CA ALA A 10 -7.40 22.41 3.07
C ALA A 10 -7.96 23.62 2.31
N ASP A 11 -8.05 24.77 2.98
CA ASP A 11 -8.65 26.00 2.43
C ASP A 11 -7.92 26.48 1.15
N ASP A 12 -6.63 26.20 1.01
CA ASP A 12 -5.80 26.59 -0.13
C ASP A 12 -5.73 25.53 -1.25
N ALA A 13 -6.36 24.36 -1.08
CA ALA A 13 -6.25 23.25 -2.04
C ALA A 13 -6.73 23.65 -3.44
N ALA A 14 -7.85 24.37 -3.54
CA ALA A 14 -8.40 24.80 -4.83
C ALA A 14 -7.47 25.77 -5.57
N ALA A 15 -6.85 26.70 -4.83
CA ALA A 15 -5.89 27.65 -5.40
C ALA A 15 -4.64 26.93 -5.90
N ARG A 16 -4.08 26.01 -5.11
CA ARG A 16 -2.91 25.21 -5.50
C ARG A 16 -3.16 24.39 -6.76
N VAL A 17 -4.34 23.78 -6.90
CA VAL A 17 -4.72 23.05 -8.11
C VAL A 17 -4.85 24.01 -9.31
N ALA A 18 -5.46 25.19 -9.11
CA ALA A 18 -5.59 26.19 -10.16
C ALA A 18 -4.22 26.67 -10.68
N ASP A 19 -3.24 26.85 -9.79
CA ASP A 19 -1.87 27.23 -10.17
C ASP A 19 -1.21 26.16 -11.06
N VAL A 20 -1.38 24.88 -10.72
CA VAL A 20 -0.89 23.76 -11.55
C VAL A 20 -1.55 23.77 -12.93
N LEU A 21 -2.88 23.95 -12.99
CA LEU A 21 -3.60 24.02 -14.26
C LEU A 21 -3.15 25.21 -15.11
N ALA A 22 -2.98 26.38 -14.50
CA ALA A 22 -2.53 27.60 -15.17
C ALA A 22 -1.08 27.50 -15.68
N SER A 23 -0.23 26.71 -15.02
CA SER A 23 1.16 26.49 -15.45
C SER A 23 1.28 25.72 -16.78
N GLY A 24 0.24 24.98 -17.18
CA GLY A 24 0.27 24.07 -18.32
C GLY A 24 1.07 22.78 -18.10
N TYR A 25 1.77 22.64 -16.97
CA TYR A 25 2.54 21.46 -16.60
C TYR A 25 1.74 20.58 -15.62
N ILE A 26 0.83 19.77 -16.18
CA ILE A 26 -0.19 19.03 -15.40
C ILE A 26 0.19 17.58 -15.05
N GLY A 27 1.36 17.12 -15.47
CA GLY A 27 1.86 15.76 -15.25
C GLY A 27 2.73 15.64 -13.99
N GLN A 28 3.49 14.52 -13.91
CA GLN A 28 4.56 14.37 -12.92
C GLN A 28 5.60 15.48 -13.11
N GLY A 29 5.88 16.26 -12.08
CA GLY A 29 6.91 17.31 -12.10
C GLY A 29 7.13 17.95 -10.74
N GLN A 30 7.43 19.25 -10.74
CA GLN A 30 7.89 19.99 -9.56
C GLN A 30 7.01 19.81 -8.31
N GLN A 31 5.68 19.78 -8.45
CA GLN A 31 4.78 19.59 -7.31
C GLN A 31 4.87 18.18 -6.71
N CYS A 32 5.07 17.15 -7.55
CA CYS A 32 5.29 15.78 -7.10
C CYS A 32 6.63 15.68 -6.36
N GLU A 33 7.71 16.21 -6.94
CA GLU A 33 9.05 16.19 -6.34
C GLU A 33 9.07 16.92 -4.99
N ALA A 34 8.41 18.08 -4.90
CA ALA A 34 8.29 18.83 -3.65
C ALA A 34 7.52 18.02 -2.58
N PHE A 35 6.49 17.29 -2.98
CA PHE A 35 5.74 16.44 -2.06
C PHE A 35 6.56 15.23 -1.60
N GLU A 36 7.33 14.58 -2.49
CA GLU A 36 8.25 13.48 -2.14
C GLU A 36 9.29 13.93 -1.11
N GLN A 37 9.91 15.09 -1.33
CA GLN A 37 10.89 15.67 -0.41
C GLN A 37 10.28 15.99 0.97
N ALA A 38 9.06 16.50 1.00
CA ALA A 38 8.34 16.79 2.24
C ALA A 38 7.90 15.51 2.98
N LEU A 39 7.63 14.43 2.24
CA LEU A 39 7.15 13.16 2.79
C LEU A 39 8.28 12.29 3.35
N GLN A 40 9.47 12.33 2.76
CA GLN A 40 10.61 11.51 3.18
C GLN A 40 10.92 11.55 4.68
N PRO A 41 11.04 12.71 5.36
CA PRO A 41 11.31 12.73 6.80
C PRO A 41 10.13 12.22 7.66
N LEU A 42 8.91 12.22 7.13
CA LEU A 42 7.73 11.72 7.84
C LEU A 42 7.64 10.19 7.82
N LEU A 43 8.18 9.55 6.78
CA LEU A 43 8.17 8.09 6.62
C LEU A 43 9.41 7.41 7.24
N ASP A 44 10.41 8.18 7.65
CA ASP A 44 11.70 7.67 8.17
C ASP A 44 12.34 6.62 7.25
N THR A 45 12.27 6.84 5.93
CA THR A 45 12.79 5.91 4.93
C THR A 45 14.21 6.28 4.47
N PRO A 46 15.10 5.29 4.27
CA PRO A 46 16.47 5.53 3.81
C PRO A 46 16.54 5.98 2.35
N ALA A 47 15.53 5.68 1.54
CA ALA A 47 15.41 6.08 0.15
C ALA A 47 14.29 7.11 -0.04
N PRO A 48 14.38 7.98 -1.07
CA PRO A 48 13.28 8.87 -1.43
C PRO A 48 12.00 8.07 -1.73
N PRO A 49 10.83 8.53 -1.25
CA PRO A 49 9.56 7.92 -1.62
C PRO A 49 9.29 8.14 -3.11
N LEU A 50 8.55 7.23 -3.72
CA LEU A 50 8.09 7.33 -5.10
C LEU A 50 6.57 7.50 -5.12
N LEU A 51 6.09 8.62 -5.69
CA LEU A 51 4.65 8.84 -5.84
C LEU A 51 4.07 8.04 -6.99
N LEU A 52 2.89 7.51 -6.73
CA LEU A 52 2.10 6.75 -7.70
C LEU A 52 0.65 7.21 -7.63
N ASN A 53 -0.12 6.85 -8.66
CA ASN A 53 -1.51 7.26 -8.80
C ASN A 53 -2.46 6.57 -7.79
N SER A 54 -2.03 5.49 -7.12
CA SER A 54 -2.81 4.79 -6.10
C SER A 54 -1.94 3.85 -5.26
N CYS A 55 -2.44 3.45 -4.08
CA CYS A 55 -1.82 2.40 -3.27
C CYS A 55 -1.80 1.05 -4.00
N THR A 56 -2.84 0.72 -4.78
CA THR A 56 -2.87 -0.50 -5.61
C THR A 56 -1.70 -0.56 -6.58
N SER A 57 -1.39 0.56 -7.24
CA SER A 57 -0.24 0.67 -8.15
C SER A 57 1.08 0.51 -7.39
N ALA A 58 1.16 1.01 -6.16
CA ALA A 58 2.34 0.86 -5.30
C ALA A 58 2.57 -0.59 -4.90
N ILE A 59 1.50 -1.32 -4.52
CA ILE A 59 1.58 -2.74 -4.19
C ILE A 59 1.97 -3.55 -5.44
N ASP A 60 1.37 -3.28 -6.61
CA ASP A 60 1.72 -3.96 -7.86
C ASP A 60 3.20 -3.75 -8.23
N LEU A 61 3.69 -2.51 -8.14
CA LEU A 61 5.09 -2.17 -8.39
C LEU A 61 6.02 -2.86 -7.37
N ALA A 62 5.66 -2.86 -6.08
CA ALA A 62 6.44 -3.52 -5.05
C ALA A 62 6.55 -5.03 -5.30
N LEU A 63 5.44 -5.70 -5.61
CA LEU A 63 5.42 -7.13 -5.97
C LEU A 63 6.23 -7.40 -7.24
N HIS A 64 6.17 -6.51 -8.23
CA HIS A 64 7.00 -6.60 -9.43
C HIS A 64 8.49 -6.55 -9.11
N LEU A 65 8.91 -5.55 -8.32
CA LEU A 65 10.30 -5.37 -7.92
C LEU A 65 10.81 -6.50 -7.01
N SER A 66 9.93 -7.10 -6.19
CA SER A 66 10.23 -8.31 -5.42
C SER A 66 10.32 -9.58 -6.29
N GLY A 67 10.02 -9.49 -7.59
CA GLY A 67 10.13 -10.60 -8.53
C GLY A 67 9.04 -11.66 -8.36
N VAL A 68 7.86 -11.26 -7.86
CA VAL A 68 6.67 -12.14 -7.80
C VAL A 68 6.27 -12.52 -9.23
N GLY A 69 5.60 -13.65 -9.43
CA GLY A 69 5.08 -14.02 -10.73
C GLY A 69 4.35 -15.36 -10.74
N PRO A 70 4.09 -15.91 -11.94
CA PRO A 70 3.45 -17.21 -12.09
C PRO A 70 4.17 -18.32 -11.32
N GLY A 71 3.43 -19.05 -10.49
CA GLY A 71 3.95 -20.13 -9.66
C GLY A 71 4.40 -19.70 -8.27
N ASP A 72 4.50 -18.40 -7.99
CA ASP A 72 4.80 -17.89 -6.65
C ASP A 72 3.55 -17.83 -5.76
N GLU A 73 3.80 -17.86 -4.46
CA GLU A 73 2.81 -17.69 -3.39
C GLU A 73 3.09 -16.38 -2.66
N VAL A 74 2.04 -15.58 -2.41
CA VAL A 74 2.11 -14.39 -1.56
C VAL A 74 1.17 -14.59 -0.38
N ILE A 75 1.72 -14.62 0.83
CA ILE A 75 0.92 -14.76 2.05
C ILE A 75 0.28 -13.40 2.37
N THR A 76 -1.03 -13.39 2.61
CA THR A 76 -1.84 -12.19 2.85
C THR A 76 -3.08 -12.58 3.66
N THR A 77 -3.95 -11.64 4.00
CA THR A 77 -5.20 -11.89 4.72
C THR A 77 -6.43 -11.61 3.84
N PRO A 78 -7.55 -12.34 4.03
CA PRO A 78 -8.84 -11.98 3.43
C PRO A 78 -9.50 -10.78 4.15
N VAL A 79 -9.05 -10.42 5.36
CA VAL A 79 -9.52 -9.25 6.11
C VAL A 79 -8.75 -8.01 5.63
N THR A 80 -9.09 -7.57 4.41
CA THR A 80 -8.45 -6.43 3.76
C THR A 80 -9.32 -5.88 2.63
N CYS A 81 -8.91 -4.77 2.03
CA CYS A 81 -9.46 -4.28 0.78
C CYS A 81 -9.07 -5.18 -0.40
N THR A 82 -9.96 -5.40 -1.36
CA THR A 82 -9.65 -6.14 -2.60
C THR A 82 -8.42 -5.59 -3.32
N ALA A 83 -8.18 -4.27 -3.23
CA ALA A 83 -7.02 -3.59 -3.80
C ALA A 83 -5.67 -4.11 -3.29
N THR A 84 -5.62 -4.67 -2.07
CA THR A 84 -4.41 -5.28 -1.51
C THR A 84 -4.07 -6.60 -2.22
N ASN A 85 -5.09 -7.39 -2.56
CA ASN A 85 -4.90 -8.74 -3.07
C ASN A 85 -4.98 -8.86 -4.60
N SER A 86 -5.65 -7.93 -5.28
CA SER A 86 -5.75 -7.96 -6.75
C SER A 86 -4.38 -7.94 -7.44
N PRO A 87 -3.36 -7.17 -6.99
CA PRO A 87 -2.03 -7.17 -7.61
C PRO A 87 -1.34 -8.54 -7.59
N ILE A 88 -1.59 -9.35 -6.56
CA ILE A 88 -1.02 -10.71 -6.48
C ILE A 88 -1.54 -11.55 -7.66
N VAL A 89 -2.85 -11.50 -7.88
CA VAL A 89 -3.54 -12.30 -8.90
C VAL A 89 -3.24 -11.79 -10.31
N THR A 90 -3.23 -10.47 -10.53
CA THR A 90 -2.93 -9.88 -11.86
C THR A 90 -1.52 -10.20 -12.32
N ARG A 91 -0.60 -10.46 -11.40
CA ARG A 91 0.77 -10.89 -11.68
C ARG A 91 0.93 -12.41 -11.85
N GLY A 92 -0.17 -13.16 -11.77
CA GLY A 92 -0.20 -14.62 -11.93
C GLY A 92 0.26 -15.41 -10.70
N ALA A 93 0.52 -14.74 -9.58
CA ALA A 93 0.86 -15.39 -8.32
C ALA A 93 -0.40 -15.82 -7.56
N ARG A 94 -0.23 -16.73 -6.60
CA ARG A 94 -1.32 -17.25 -5.78
C ARG A 94 -1.36 -16.57 -4.40
N PRO A 95 -2.47 -15.91 -4.02
CA PRO A 95 -2.63 -15.49 -2.63
C PRO A 95 -2.79 -16.71 -1.71
N VAL A 96 -2.08 -16.67 -0.58
CA VAL A 96 -2.16 -17.65 0.51
C VAL A 96 -2.74 -16.95 1.72
N TRP A 97 -3.99 -17.29 2.06
CA TRP A 97 -4.71 -16.66 3.16
C TRP A 97 -4.14 -17.10 4.50
N ALA A 98 -3.52 -16.20 5.24
CA ALA A 98 -3.28 -16.31 6.68
C ALA A 98 -4.49 -15.78 7.45
N ASP A 99 -4.75 -16.37 8.62
CA ASP A 99 -5.79 -15.93 9.53
C ASP A 99 -5.39 -14.63 10.25
N VAL A 100 -6.34 -14.04 10.95
CA VAL A 100 -6.14 -12.80 11.71
C VAL A 100 -6.43 -13.02 13.19
N ASP A 101 -5.84 -12.16 14.04
CA ASP A 101 -6.31 -12.02 15.41
C ASP A 101 -7.75 -11.45 15.40
N PRO A 102 -8.73 -12.11 16.04
CA PRO A 102 -10.14 -11.71 15.99
C PRO A 102 -10.46 -10.43 16.76
N ILE A 103 -9.56 -9.96 17.62
CA ILE A 103 -9.69 -8.73 18.40
C ILE A 103 -9.10 -7.54 17.64
N THR A 104 -7.93 -7.71 17.02
CA THR A 104 -7.23 -6.62 16.34
C THR A 104 -7.54 -6.55 14.84
N GLY A 105 -7.92 -7.67 14.23
CA GLY A 105 -8.07 -7.81 12.78
C GLY A 105 -6.74 -7.89 12.02
N LEU A 106 -5.61 -7.85 12.72
CA LEU A 106 -4.27 -7.93 12.13
C LEU A 106 -3.91 -9.37 11.80
N ILE A 107 -3.14 -9.56 10.74
CA ILE A 107 -2.64 -10.86 10.30
C ILE A 107 -1.84 -11.56 11.42
N ASP A 108 -2.14 -12.83 11.71
CA ASP A 108 -1.46 -13.59 12.77
C ASP A 108 -0.06 -14.04 12.32
N PRO A 109 1.03 -13.54 12.93
CA PRO A 109 2.39 -13.92 12.56
C PRO A 109 2.65 -15.42 12.69
N ALA A 110 2.03 -16.09 13.67
CA ALA A 110 2.19 -17.53 13.86
C ALA A 110 1.54 -18.33 12.73
N ASP A 111 0.39 -17.87 12.22
CA ASP A 111 -0.27 -18.49 11.08
C ASP A 111 0.45 -18.20 9.75
N VAL A 112 0.99 -16.98 9.60
CA VAL A 112 1.90 -16.66 8.49
C VAL A 112 3.08 -17.63 8.47
N ALA A 113 3.77 -17.82 9.60
CA ALA A 113 4.93 -18.71 9.71
C ALA A 113 4.59 -20.16 9.32
N ARG A 114 3.42 -20.67 9.72
CA ARG A 114 2.95 -22.02 9.34
C ARG A 114 2.68 -22.17 7.84
N LYS A 115 2.37 -21.08 7.15
CA LYS A 115 1.98 -21.07 5.72
C LYS A 115 3.14 -20.80 4.77
N ILE A 116 4.33 -20.51 5.30
CA ILE A 116 5.54 -20.35 4.47
C ILE A 116 5.89 -21.67 3.80
N THR A 117 6.08 -21.62 2.48
CA THR A 117 6.54 -22.72 1.64
C THR A 117 7.74 -22.29 0.81
N ARG A 118 8.33 -23.24 0.06
CA ARG A 118 9.39 -22.91 -0.92
C ARG A 118 8.93 -22.00 -2.06
N ARG A 119 7.62 -21.82 -2.25
CA ARG A 119 7.04 -20.92 -3.26
C ARG A 119 6.69 -19.55 -2.68
N THR A 120 6.77 -19.36 -1.37
CA THR A 120 6.45 -18.07 -0.74
C THR A 120 7.48 -17.03 -1.17
N LYS A 121 7.00 -15.99 -1.86
CA LYS A 121 7.84 -14.93 -2.42
C LYS A 121 7.71 -13.61 -1.65
N ALA A 122 6.56 -13.36 -1.06
CA ALA A 122 6.27 -12.17 -0.27
C ALA A 122 5.23 -12.45 0.81
N ILE A 123 5.19 -11.59 1.82
CA ILE A 123 4.14 -11.50 2.84
C ILE A 123 3.58 -10.07 2.75
N LEU A 124 2.27 -9.94 2.67
CA LEU A 124 1.56 -8.67 2.54
C LEU A 124 0.57 -8.53 3.71
N GLY A 125 0.96 -7.72 4.70
CA GLY A 125 0.12 -7.34 5.84
C GLY A 125 -0.69 -6.07 5.54
N VAL A 126 -1.70 -5.82 6.37
CA VAL A 126 -2.49 -4.58 6.34
C VAL A 126 -2.56 -4.05 7.75
N ASP A 127 -2.12 -2.80 7.93
CA ASP A 127 -2.23 -2.09 9.19
C ASP A 127 -3.70 -1.68 9.43
N TRP A 128 -4.48 -2.66 9.88
CA TRP A 128 -5.93 -2.63 9.90
C TRP A 128 -6.44 -1.51 10.82
N GLY A 129 -7.32 -0.66 10.29
CA GLY A 129 -7.85 0.49 11.02
C GLY A 129 -6.78 1.50 11.46
N GLY A 130 -5.57 1.46 10.89
CA GLY A 130 -4.43 2.26 11.30
C GLY A 130 -3.59 1.66 12.44
N SER A 131 -3.92 0.44 12.89
CA SER A 131 -3.09 -0.29 13.85
C SER A 131 -1.99 -1.05 13.10
N VAL A 132 -0.73 -0.87 13.52
CA VAL A 132 0.43 -1.43 12.83
C VAL A 132 0.53 -2.94 13.08
N CYS A 133 0.79 -3.72 12.04
CA CYS A 133 1.08 -5.16 12.18
C CYS A 133 2.33 -5.39 13.05
N ASP A 134 2.43 -6.58 13.64
CA ASP A 134 3.65 -6.99 14.34
C ASP A 134 4.73 -7.42 13.33
N TYR A 135 5.43 -6.44 12.76
CA TYR A 135 6.52 -6.67 11.80
C TYR A 135 7.82 -7.17 12.47
N ALA A 136 7.89 -7.21 13.80
CA ALA A 136 9.08 -7.65 14.55
C ALA A 136 9.02 -9.13 14.97
N ALA A 137 7.85 -9.76 14.90
CA ALA A 137 7.59 -11.15 15.28
C ALA A 137 8.29 -12.19 14.38
#